data_AF-A0A372LTR2-F1
#
_entry.id   AF-A0A372LTR2-F1
#
_cell.length_a   1.000
_cell.length_b   1.000
_cell.length_c   1.000
_cell.angle_alpha   90.00
_cell.angle_beta   90.00
_cell.angle_gamma   90.00
#
_symmetry.space_group_name_H-M   'P 1'
#
loop_
_entity.id
_entity.type
_entity.pdbx_description
1 polymer ?
#
loop_
_entity_poly.entity_id
_entity_poly.type
_entity_poly.pdbx_seq_one_letter_code
_entity_poly.pdbx_strand_id
1 'polypeptide(L)'
;MKLHTSIIKKNEKGITLVSVLLMITVFTIIGMTLLGLIITNTKQVEKTESEIRTLDIAEMGFKYYVTEFNEFYDRKLQTIRKIIQSEIAEDYKNKELKAADVYEKMVADLLIRAIKTSPLVPSAPGTIVYNKTVDQERNFTVTIADITNNLKCITCSTTAPGEKIELTFKSVGTFGNYPKKSITSALTLNIGAIKMSTGGGGGAYETIIPRPSSLPLCNIQTFGSTSCSYKGDVQINHPLGIKSAAILVDGSIAVSKPINKGIVNSTLYVTKNAAFYSPINGIVKSKIFIGEDAQFKNLNLGIFNSTIVVMGDAAFNEGGYINSMIDSAIYINGNADFNKKYINLFGMSTKVCVRGTVSGLPWKRYYKIYSPTINQAKFNENCNVGGDLSPGDAVFDWSFDSSAIDYQYN
;
A
#
# COMPACT_ATOMS: atom_id res chain seq x y z
N MET A 1 -64.96 66.14 81.25
CA MET A 1 -66.05 65.37 80.62
C MET A 1 -65.47 64.02 80.21
N LYS A 2 -66.02 62.92 80.72
CA LYS A 2 -65.42 61.57 80.75
C LYS A 2 -65.29 60.96 79.35
N LEU A 3 -64.06 60.69 78.93
CA LEU A 3 -63.75 59.86 77.76
C LEU A 3 -63.99 58.39 78.11
N HIS A 4 -65.04 57.83 77.53
CA HIS A 4 -65.38 56.42 77.62
C HIS A 4 -64.40 55.60 76.79
N THR A 5 -63.51 54.86 77.45
CA THR A 5 -62.64 53.85 76.83
C THR A 5 -63.34 52.50 76.89
N SER A 6 -63.96 52.07 75.78
CA SER A 6 -64.48 50.71 75.66
C SER A 6 -63.32 49.74 75.44
N ILE A 7 -62.99 48.94 76.45
CA ILE A 7 -62.01 47.86 76.33
C ILE A 7 -62.70 46.70 75.58
N ILE A 8 -62.50 46.66 74.26
CA ILE A 8 -62.88 45.52 73.42
C ILE A 8 -61.90 44.39 73.77
N LYS A 9 -62.37 43.33 74.42
CA LYS A 9 -61.61 42.07 74.57
C LYS A 9 -61.34 41.50 73.17
N LYS A 10 -60.16 41.79 72.61
CA LYS A 10 -59.71 41.23 71.33
C LYS A 10 -59.52 39.72 71.49
N ASN A 11 -60.25 38.96 70.69
CA ASN A 11 -60.18 37.50 70.67
C ASN A 11 -58.94 37.04 69.87
N GLU A 12 -57.76 37.07 70.51
CA GLU A 12 -56.49 36.79 69.83
C GLU A 12 -56.27 35.29 69.50
N LYS A 13 -57.01 34.38 70.14
CA LYS A 13 -56.91 32.93 69.89
C LYS A 13 -57.34 32.54 68.46
N GLY A 14 -58.23 33.31 67.84
CA GLY A 14 -58.67 33.07 66.46
C GLY A 14 -57.59 33.41 65.42
N ILE A 15 -56.80 34.46 65.67
CA ILE A 15 -55.78 34.95 64.74
C ILE A 15 -54.59 33.98 64.67
N THR A 16 -54.17 33.41 65.81
CA THR A 16 -53.10 32.40 65.84
C THR A 16 -53.48 31.16 65.04
N LEU A 17 -54.72 30.68 65.16
CA LEU A 17 -55.20 29.52 64.40
C LEU A 17 -55.18 29.78 62.89
N VAL A 18 -55.67 30.95 62.46
CA VAL A 18 -55.65 31.36 61.04
C VAL A 18 -54.22 31.48 60.51
N SER A 19 -53.30 32.04 61.30
CA SER A 19 -51.89 32.18 60.92
C SER A 19 -51.21 30.81 60.72
N VAL A 20 -51.41 29.86 61.63
CA VAL A 20 -50.85 28.50 61.50
C VAL A 20 -51.45 27.77 60.30
N LEU A 21 -52.76 27.88 60.09
CA LEU A 21 -53.43 27.30 58.93
C LEU A 21 -52.85 27.86 57.62
N LEU A 22 -52.69 29.19 57.55
CA LEU A 22 -52.08 29.87 56.41
C LEU A 22 -50.65 29.37 56.18
N MET A 23 -49.86 29.26 57.24
CA MET A 23 -48.47 28.79 57.15
C MET A 23 -48.39 27.36 56.59
N ILE A 24 -49.25 26.45 57.08
CA ILE A 24 -49.35 25.07 56.57
C ILE A 24 -49.75 25.07 55.09
N THR A 25 -50.72 25.89 54.69
CA THR A 25 -51.15 25.94 53.28
C THR A 25 -50.03 26.45 52.35
N VAL A 26 -49.31 27.50 52.74
CA VAL A 26 -48.18 28.03 51.97
C VAL A 26 -47.08 26.98 51.84
N PHE A 27 -46.70 26.31 52.93
CA PHE A 27 -45.71 25.24 52.86
C PHE A 27 -46.17 24.05 52.01
N THR A 28 -47.46 23.72 52.03
CA THR A 28 -48.01 22.63 51.21
C THR A 28 -47.96 22.97 49.72
N ILE A 29 -48.32 24.21 49.34
CA ILE A 29 -48.25 24.66 47.94
C ILE A 29 -46.79 24.66 47.45
N ILE A 30 -45.86 25.17 48.26
CA ILE A 30 -44.43 25.18 47.92
C ILE A 30 -43.91 23.74 47.81
N GLY A 31 -44.23 22.88 48.77
CA GLY A 31 -43.82 21.47 48.78
C GLY A 31 -44.31 20.71 47.56
N MET A 32 -45.59 20.88 47.19
CA MET A 32 -46.17 20.23 46.02
C MET A 32 -45.56 20.75 44.71
N THR A 33 -45.26 22.05 44.64
CA THR A 33 -44.58 22.65 43.47
C THR A 33 -43.16 22.09 43.30
N LEU A 34 -42.39 21.97 44.38
CA LEU A 34 -41.05 21.39 44.34
C LEU A 34 -41.07 19.91 43.94
N LEU A 35 -42.00 19.11 44.48
CA LEU A 35 -42.18 17.72 44.08
C LEU A 35 -42.57 17.58 42.60
N GLY A 36 -43.46 18.45 42.11
CA GLY A 36 -43.84 18.50 40.70
C GLY A 36 -42.65 18.80 39.78
N LEU A 37 -41.79 19.74 40.17
CA LEU A 37 -40.56 20.06 39.44
C LEU A 37 -39.57 18.88 39.44
N ILE A 38 -39.36 18.22 40.58
CA ILE A 38 -38.47 17.06 40.69
C ILE A 38 -38.94 15.93 39.79
N ILE A 39 -40.22 15.54 39.87
CA ILE A 39 -40.77 14.44 39.05
C ILE A 39 -40.66 14.76 37.56
N THR A 40 -40.93 16.00 37.16
CA THR A 40 -40.82 16.43 35.76
C THR A 40 -39.37 16.37 35.27
N ASN A 41 -38.43 16.87 36.06
CA ASN A 41 -37.01 16.79 35.75
C ASN A 41 -36.52 15.35 35.66
N THR A 42 -36.91 14.48 36.61
CA THR A 42 -36.53 13.06 36.57
C THR A 42 -37.05 12.37 35.32
N LYS A 43 -38.31 12.58 34.92
CA LYS A 43 -38.87 12.01 33.67
C LYS A 43 -38.17 12.55 32.43
N GLN A 44 -37.81 13.83 32.41
CA GLN A 44 -37.08 14.42 31.29
C GLN A 44 -35.67 13.83 31.18
N VAL A 45 -34.95 13.70 32.30
CA VAL A 45 -33.62 13.08 32.35
C VAL A 45 -33.69 11.64 31.88
N GLU A 46 -34.65 10.85 32.36
CA GLU A 46 -34.81 9.45 31.94
C GLU A 46 -35.09 9.34 30.44
N LYS A 47 -35.98 10.18 29.90
CA LYS A 47 -36.27 10.22 28.46
C LYS A 47 -35.01 10.59 27.66
N THR A 48 -34.32 11.67 28.03
CA THR A 48 -33.10 12.11 27.35
C THR A 48 -32.00 11.04 27.43
N GLU A 49 -31.81 10.41 28.58
CA GLU A 49 -30.83 9.34 28.76
C GLU A 49 -31.17 8.10 27.92
N SER A 50 -32.45 7.71 27.85
CA SER A 50 -32.90 6.60 27.01
C SER A 50 -32.69 6.87 25.51
N GLU A 51 -32.92 8.12 25.07
CA GLU A 51 -32.69 8.55 23.69
C GLU A 51 -31.20 8.53 23.34
N ILE A 52 -30.35 9.03 24.23
CA ILE A 52 -28.88 8.98 24.09
C ILE A 52 -28.41 7.52 24.01
N ARG A 53 -28.84 6.66 24.94
CA ARG A 53 -28.46 5.23 24.93
C ARG A 53 -28.92 4.53 23.65
N THR A 54 -30.12 4.82 23.15
CA THR A 54 -30.63 4.22 21.90
C THR A 54 -29.82 4.69 20.68
N LEU A 55 -29.40 5.96 20.66
CA LEU A 55 -28.52 6.51 19.63
C LEU A 55 -27.13 5.86 19.69
N ASP A 56 -26.53 5.75 20.88
CA ASP A 56 -25.23 5.11 21.09
C ASP A 56 -25.23 3.66 20.55
N ILE A 57 -26.33 2.92 20.75
CA ILE A 57 -26.48 1.56 20.23
C ILE A 57 -26.55 1.56 18.70
N ALA A 58 -27.23 2.53 18.08
CA ALA A 58 -27.25 2.68 16.63
C ALA A 58 -25.85 3.01 16.08
N GLU A 59 -25.08 3.86 16.79
CA GLU A 59 -23.68 4.17 16.44
C GLU A 59 -22.76 2.95 16.56
N MET A 60 -22.96 2.11 17.59
CA MET A 60 -22.23 0.84 17.73
C MET A 60 -22.51 -0.08 16.55
N GLY A 61 -23.77 -0.20 16.13
CA GLY A 61 -24.15 -1.00 14.95
C GLY A 61 -23.53 -0.46 13.66
N PHE A 62 -23.46 0.87 13.51
CA PHE A 62 -22.77 1.52 12.41
C PHE A 62 -21.27 1.18 12.41
N LYS A 63 -20.56 1.42 13.52
CA LYS A 63 -19.13 1.14 13.66
C LYS A 63 -18.82 -0.32 13.37
N TYR A 64 -19.62 -1.24 13.92
CA TYR A 64 -19.48 -2.68 13.69
C TYR A 64 -19.59 -3.03 12.20
N TYR A 65 -20.62 -2.53 11.51
CA TYR A 65 -20.78 -2.77 10.08
C TYR A 65 -19.62 -2.21 9.24
N VAL A 66 -19.16 -0.99 9.54
CA VAL A 66 -18.03 -0.37 8.82
C VAL A 66 -16.75 -1.18 8.98
N THR A 67 -16.43 -1.65 10.19
CA THR A 67 -15.25 -2.48 10.42
C THR A 67 -15.30 -3.77 9.60
N GLU A 68 -16.41 -4.51 9.64
CA GLU A 68 -16.59 -5.74 8.86
C GLU A 68 -16.53 -5.49 7.35
N PHE A 69 -17.11 -4.38 6.89
CA PHE A 69 -17.10 -3.99 5.50
C PHE A 69 -15.69 -3.61 5.02
N ASN A 70 -14.88 -2.93 5.84
CA ASN A 70 -13.50 -2.57 5.52
C ASN A 70 -12.64 -3.82 5.34
N GLU A 71 -12.74 -4.79 6.25
CA GLU A 71 -12.00 -6.05 6.14
C GLU A 71 -12.44 -6.86 4.90
N PHE A 72 -13.73 -6.82 4.56
CA PHE A 72 -14.22 -7.39 3.32
C PHE A 72 -13.63 -6.67 2.10
N TYR A 73 -13.66 -5.34 2.09
CA TYR A 73 -13.15 -4.49 1.02
C TYR A 73 -11.66 -4.76 0.76
N ASP A 74 -10.80 -4.68 1.77
CA ASP A 74 -9.36 -4.85 1.63
C ASP A 74 -8.99 -6.21 1.02
N ARG A 75 -9.63 -7.28 1.50
CA ARG A 75 -9.41 -8.64 0.98
C ARG A 75 -9.82 -8.76 -0.49
N LYS A 76 -10.97 -8.18 -0.86
CA LYS A 76 -11.43 -8.19 -2.25
C LYS A 76 -10.56 -7.34 -3.15
N LEU A 77 -10.10 -6.19 -2.66
CA LEU A 77 -9.20 -5.30 -3.39
C LEU A 77 -7.89 -5.97 -3.77
N GLN A 78 -7.27 -6.69 -2.84
CA GLN A 78 -6.04 -7.43 -3.12
C GLN A 78 -6.23 -8.51 -4.20
N THR A 79 -7.40 -9.15 -4.21
CA THR A 79 -7.74 -10.17 -5.22
C THR A 79 -7.93 -9.52 -6.58
N ILE A 80 -8.72 -8.44 -6.65
CA ILE A 80 -8.98 -7.68 -7.87
C ILE A 80 -7.68 -7.10 -8.43
N ARG A 81 -6.82 -6.54 -7.58
CA ARG A 81 -5.50 -6.02 -7.98
C ARG A 81 -4.68 -7.07 -8.73
N LYS A 82 -4.63 -8.31 -8.25
CA LYS A 82 -3.90 -9.40 -8.93
C LYS A 82 -4.51 -9.73 -10.30
N ILE A 83 -5.84 -9.73 -10.41
CA ILE A 83 -6.55 -9.96 -11.67
C ILE A 83 -6.18 -8.87 -12.68
N ILE A 84 -6.29 -7.61 -12.29
CA ILE A 84 -5.99 -6.47 -13.18
C ILE A 84 -4.50 -6.42 -13.55
N GLN A 85 -3.59 -6.73 -12.61
CA GLN A 85 -2.16 -6.86 -12.92
C GLN A 85 -1.89 -7.93 -13.98
N SER A 86 -2.58 -9.07 -13.90
CA SER A 86 -2.47 -10.13 -14.90
C SER A 86 -3.02 -9.69 -16.26
N GLU A 87 -4.19 -9.04 -16.28
CA GLU A 87 -4.82 -8.53 -17.51
C GLU A 87 -3.93 -7.49 -18.20
N ILE A 88 -3.38 -6.52 -17.45
CA ILE A 88 -2.46 -5.50 -17.99
C ILE A 88 -1.22 -6.15 -18.61
N ALA A 89 -0.64 -7.15 -17.93
CA ALA A 89 0.53 -7.87 -18.43
C ALA A 89 0.22 -8.66 -19.70
N GLU A 90 -0.96 -9.27 -19.78
CA GLU A 90 -1.43 -10.00 -20.97
C GLU A 90 -1.72 -9.07 -22.15
N ASP A 91 -2.48 -7.98 -21.93
CA ASP A 91 -2.74 -6.95 -22.93
C ASP A 91 -1.43 -6.33 -23.45
N TYR A 92 -0.45 -6.10 -22.58
CA TYR A 92 0.87 -5.62 -23.00
C TYR A 92 1.61 -6.64 -23.88
N LYS A 93 1.63 -7.91 -23.48
CA LYS A 93 2.26 -9.00 -24.25
C LYS A 93 1.61 -9.13 -25.64
N ASN A 94 0.31 -8.91 -25.72
CA ASN A 94 -0.47 -8.96 -26.96
C ASN A 94 -0.38 -7.66 -27.78
N LYS A 95 0.28 -6.60 -27.25
CA LYS A 95 0.36 -5.25 -27.84
C LYS A 95 -1.00 -4.57 -27.97
N GLU A 96 -1.93 -4.91 -27.10
CA GLU A 96 -3.30 -4.38 -27.02
C GLU A 96 -3.53 -3.62 -25.71
N LEU A 97 -2.49 -2.97 -25.17
CA LEU A 97 -2.57 -2.24 -23.91
C LEU A 97 -3.68 -1.17 -23.97
N LYS A 98 -4.73 -1.38 -23.16
CA LYS A 98 -5.88 -0.47 -23.04
C LYS A 98 -5.48 0.81 -22.29
N ALA A 99 -6.31 1.84 -22.38
CA ALA A 99 -6.13 3.06 -21.60
C ALA A 99 -6.45 2.83 -20.10
N ALA A 100 -5.92 3.71 -19.22
CA ALA A 100 -5.99 3.53 -17.77
C ALA A 100 -7.43 3.47 -17.24
N ASP A 101 -8.29 4.33 -17.79
CA ASP A 101 -9.73 4.43 -17.50
C ASP A 101 -10.47 3.11 -17.74
N VAL A 102 -10.05 2.32 -18.73
CA VAL A 102 -10.64 1.01 -19.01
C VAL A 102 -10.37 0.02 -17.88
N TYR A 103 -9.15 0.02 -17.33
CA TYR A 103 -8.81 -0.84 -16.19
C TYR A 103 -9.43 -0.32 -14.89
N GLU A 104 -9.52 1.00 -14.70
CA GLU A 104 -10.21 1.62 -13.56
C GLU A 104 -11.68 1.21 -13.51
N LYS A 105 -12.36 1.25 -14.66
CA LYS A 105 -13.73 0.76 -14.80
C LYS A 105 -13.84 -0.73 -14.51
N MET A 106 -12.89 -1.55 -15.00
CA MET A 106 -12.87 -2.98 -14.74
C MET A 106 -12.73 -3.29 -13.24
N VAL A 107 -11.89 -2.53 -12.51
CA VAL A 107 -11.79 -2.60 -11.05
C VAL A 107 -13.15 -2.31 -10.41
N ALA A 108 -13.80 -1.20 -10.80
CA ALA A 108 -15.08 -0.80 -10.25
C ALA A 108 -16.16 -1.86 -10.49
N ASP A 109 -16.26 -2.41 -11.70
CA ASP A 109 -17.22 -3.46 -12.05
C ASP A 109 -17.01 -4.75 -11.24
N LEU A 110 -15.75 -5.19 -11.11
CA LEU A 110 -15.40 -6.36 -10.31
C LEU A 110 -15.73 -6.14 -8.82
N LEU A 111 -15.47 -4.95 -8.31
CA LEU A 111 -15.75 -4.60 -6.92
C LEU A 111 -17.26 -4.51 -6.65
N ILE A 112 -18.03 -3.86 -7.53
CA ILE A 112 -19.50 -3.81 -7.43
C ILE A 112 -20.09 -5.23 -7.45
N ARG A 113 -19.58 -6.10 -8.34
CA ARG A 113 -20.01 -7.50 -8.38
C ARG A 113 -19.68 -8.23 -7.08
N ALA A 114 -18.48 -8.02 -6.53
CA ALA A 114 -18.09 -8.60 -5.25
C ALA A 114 -18.98 -8.11 -4.11
N ILE A 115 -19.31 -6.81 -4.08
CA ILE A 115 -20.21 -6.22 -3.07
C ILE A 115 -21.61 -6.81 -3.20
N LYS A 116 -22.21 -6.84 -4.40
CA LYS A 116 -23.56 -7.39 -4.63
C LYS A 116 -23.73 -8.87 -4.29
N THR A 117 -22.63 -9.62 -4.30
CA THR A 117 -22.61 -11.05 -3.95
C THR A 117 -22.20 -11.30 -2.49
N SER A 118 -21.85 -10.25 -1.76
CA SER A 118 -21.46 -10.34 -0.36
C SER A 118 -22.68 -10.54 0.53
N PRO A 119 -22.60 -11.39 1.57
CA PRO A 119 -23.64 -11.47 2.59
C PRO A 119 -23.80 -10.17 3.37
N LEU A 120 -22.79 -9.27 3.33
CA LEU A 120 -22.85 -7.95 3.93
C LEU A 120 -23.83 -7.02 3.19
N VAL A 121 -24.18 -7.32 1.94
CA VAL A 121 -25.02 -6.48 1.09
C VAL A 121 -26.11 -7.32 0.43
N PRO A 122 -27.16 -7.72 1.19
CA PRO A 122 -28.22 -8.63 0.72
C PRO A 122 -29.15 -7.98 -0.31
N SER A 123 -29.34 -8.64 -1.45
CA SER A 123 -30.07 -8.15 -2.64
C SER A 123 -31.48 -7.59 -2.39
N ALA A 124 -32.17 -8.03 -1.34
CA ALA A 124 -33.52 -7.56 -1.01
C ALA A 124 -33.49 -6.30 -0.12
N PRO A 125 -34.16 -5.20 -0.53
CA PRO A 125 -34.32 -3.99 0.28
C PRO A 125 -34.88 -4.28 1.67
N GLY A 126 -34.36 -3.61 2.70
CA GLY A 126 -34.82 -3.75 4.09
C GLY A 126 -34.35 -5.03 4.78
N THR A 127 -33.54 -5.87 4.13
CA THR A 127 -32.98 -7.08 4.76
C THR A 127 -32.05 -6.70 5.91
N ILE A 128 -32.22 -7.38 7.04
CA ILE A 128 -31.35 -7.24 8.20
C ILE A 128 -30.03 -7.95 7.89
N VAL A 129 -28.95 -7.17 7.81
CA VAL A 129 -27.58 -7.67 7.60
C VAL A 129 -27.01 -8.18 8.93
N TYR A 130 -27.25 -7.41 9.99
CA TYR A 130 -26.79 -7.75 11.32
C TYR A 130 -27.91 -7.53 12.32
N ASN A 131 -28.07 -8.50 13.22
CA ASN A 131 -28.86 -8.38 14.43
C ASN A 131 -27.98 -8.86 15.58
N LYS A 132 -27.59 -7.94 16.47
CA LYS A 132 -26.69 -8.24 17.58
C LYS A 132 -27.26 -7.69 18.87
N THR A 133 -27.23 -8.55 19.88
CA THR A 133 -27.55 -8.24 21.27
C THR A 133 -26.28 -7.81 21.96
N VAL A 134 -26.23 -6.56 22.43
CA VAL A 134 -25.12 -6.00 23.22
C VAL A 134 -25.24 -6.50 24.66
N ASP A 135 -26.47 -6.51 25.20
CA ASP A 135 -26.85 -7.14 26.47
C ASP A 135 -28.37 -7.41 26.52
N GLN A 136 -28.91 -7.80 27.67
CA GLN A 136 -30.32 -8.18 27.85
C GLN A 136 -31.33 -7.16 27.33
N GLU A 137 -30.99 -5.86 27.28
CA GLU A 137 -31.91 -4.79 26.90
C GLU A 137 -31.47 -4.02 25.65
N ARG A 138 -30.21 -4.13 25.23
CA ARG A 138 -29.63 -3.39 24.12
C ARG A 138 -29.45 -4.28 22.89
N ASN A 139 -30.15 -3.95 21.81
CA ASN A 139 -29.97 -4.61 20.51
C ASN A 139 -29.77 -3.58 19.40
N PHE A 140 -28.93 -3.88 18.43
CA PHE A 140 -28.87 -3.13 17.18
C PHE A 140 -29.19 -4.01 15.99
N THR A 141 -29.88 -3.41 15.02
CA THR A 141 -30.11 -4.01 13.71
C THR A 141 -29.55 -3.11 12.63
N VAL A 142 -28.75 -3.68 11.72
CA VAL A 142 -28.28 -2.97 10.53
C VAL A 142 -29.07 -3.46 9.34
N THR A 143 -29.65 -2.53 8.58
CA THR A 143 -30.46 -2.80 7.39
C THR A 143 -29.92 -2.01 6.21
N ILE A 144 -30.05 -2.57 5.00
CA ILE A 144 -29.72 -1.84 3.77
C ILE A 144 -31.02 -1.44 3.09
N ALA A 145 -31.21 -0.13 2.91
CA ALA A 145 -32.49 0.43 2.52
C ALA A 145 -32.93 0.02 1.09
N ASP A 146 -31.99 -0.14 0.15
CA ASP A 146 -32.20 -0.67 -1.22
C ASP A 146 -30.87 -0.69 -1.99
N ILE A 147 -30.34 -1.85 -2.37
CA ILE A 147 -29.05 -1.93 -3.09
C ILE A 147 -29.12 -1.35 -4.50
N THR A 148 -30.27 -1.45 -5.16
CA THR A 148 -30.41 -1.10 -6.58
C THR A 148 -30.18 0.39 -6.78
N ASN A 149 -30.65 1.20 -5.82
CA ASN A 149 -30.51 2.64 -5.83
C ASN A 149 -29.31 3.13 -5.00
N ASN A 150 -28.84 2.34 -4.03
CA ASN A 150 -27.82 2.80 -3.09
C ASN A 150 -26.40 2.32 -3.37
N LEU A 151 -26.18 1.35 -4.28
CA LEU A 151 -24.85 0.99 -4.76
C LEU A 151 -24.64 1.56 -6.16
N LYS A 152 -24.07 2.76 -6.23
CA LYS A 152 -23.81 3.46 -7.50
C LYS A 152 -22.32 3.77 -7.64
N CYS A 153 -21.82 3.65 -8.86
CA CYS A 153 -20.54 4.24 -9.21
C CYS A 153 -20.79 5.68 -9.65
N ILE A 154 -20.29 6.64 -8.89
CA ILE A 154 -20.52 8.09 -9.12
C ILE A 154 -19.76 8.56 -10.36
N THR A 155 -18.57 8.00 -10.60
CA THR A 155 -17.62 8.48 -11.61
C THR A 155 -17.42 7.53 -12.80
N CYS A 156 -18.03 6.32 -12.81
CA CYS A 156 -17.82 5.31 -13.86
C CYS A 156 -18.30 5.73 -15.26
N SER A 157 -18.95 6.88 -15.35
CA SER A 157 -19.42 7.51 -16.58
C SER A 157 -18.60 8.76 -16.95
N THR A 158 -17.54 9.06 -16.20
CA THR A 158 -16.70 10.25 -16.37
C THR A 158 -15.31 9.83 -16.82
N THR A 159 -14.63 10.73 -17.53
CA THR A 159 -13.21 10.56 -17.91
C THR A 159 -12.24 11.07 -16.84
N ALA A 160 -12.76 11.43 -15.65
CA ALA A 160 -11.93 11.87 -14.55
C ALA A 160 -11.13 10.68 -14.00
N PRO A 161 -9.86 10.87 -13.62
CA PRO A 161 -9.03 9.79 -13.10
C PRO A 161 -9.56 9.28 -11.76
N GLY A 162 -9.65 7.95 -11.63
CA GLY A 162 -10.13 7.25 -10.45
C GLY A 162 -11.65 7.06 -10.42
N GLU A 163 -12.08 6.07 -9.65
CA GLU A 163 -13.49 5.70 -9.52
C GLU A 163 -14.01 5.86 -8.08
N LYS A 164 -15.28 6.24 -7.93
CA LYS A 164 -15.95 6.40 -6.65
C LYS A 164 -17.22 5.56 -6.60
N ILE A 165 -17.30 4.66 -5.63
CA ILE A 165 -18.50 3.85 -5.38
C ILE A 165 -19.10 4.27 -4.05
N GLU A 166 -20.40 4.58 -4.05
CA GLU A 166 -21.15 4.92 -2.83
C GLU A 166 -22.05 3.77 -2.43
N LEU A 167 -22.14 3.49 -1.12
CA LEU A 167 -23.04 2.51 -0.51
C LEU A 167 -23.77 3.11 0.69
N THR A 168 -25.09 3.28 0.59
CA THR A 168 -25.93 3.79 1.69
C THR A 168 -26.56 2.68 2.52
N PHE A 169 -26.50 2.80 3.84
CA PHE A 169 -27.11 1.85 4.79
C PHE A 169 -27.72 2.55 6.01
N LYS A 170 -28.56 1.82 6.75
CA LYS A 170 -29.29 2.32 7.93
C LYS A 170 -29.07 1.42 9.14
N SER A 171 -28.47 1.96 10.19
CA SER A 171 -28.36 1.32 11.50
C SER A 171 -29.53 1.75 12.39
N VAL A 172 -30.15 0.81 13.11
CA VAL A 172 -31.27 1.08 14.03
C VAL A 172 -30.91 0.52 15.41
N GLY A 173 -30.91 1.38 16.41
CA GLY A 173 -30.72 1.03 17.81
C GLY A 173 -32.06 0.82 18.52
N THR A 174 -32.08 -0.17 19.43
CA THR A 174 -33.23 -0.46 20.30
C THR A 174 -32.75 -0.66 21.74
N PHE A 175 -33.42 -0.01 22.68
CA PHE A 175 -33.19 -0.14 24.13
C PHE A 175 -34.53 -0.39 24.82
N GLY A 176 -34.73 -1.57 25.42
CA GLY A 176 -35.98 -1.92 26.10
C GLY A 176 -37.25 -1.62 25.29
N ASN A 177 -38.19 -0.90 25.89
CA ASN A 177 -39.45 -0.45 25.25
C ASN A 177 -39.39 0.99 24.71
N TYR A 178 -38.21 1.61 24.65
CA TYR A 178 -38.06 2.99 24.20
C TYR A 178 -38.15 3.11 22.67
N PRO A 179 -38.53 4.29 22.13
CA PRO A 179 -38.61 4.51 20.69
C PRO A 179 -37.29 4.22 19.99
N LYS A 180 -37.36 3.58 18.83
CA LYS A 180 -36.17 3.27 18.02
C LYS A 180 -35.51 4.55 17.51
N LYS A 181 -34.18 4.57 17.48
CA LYS A 181 -33.40 5.61 16.79
C LYS A 181 -32.62 4.99 15.64
N SER A 182 -32.41 5.76 14.58
CA SER A 182 -31.71 5.26 13.40
C SER A 182 -30.72 6.26 12.85
N ILE A 183 -29.62 5.75 12.30
CA ILE A 183 -28.57 6.49 11.63
C ILE A 183 -28.51 5.98 10.18
N THR A 184 -28.61 6.89 9.21
CA THR A 184 -28.39 6.59 7.79
C THR A 184 -27.02 7.13 7.41
N SER A 185 -26.18 6.33 6.77
CA SER A 185 -24.84 6.77 6.37
C SER A 185 -24.47 6.20 4.99
N ALA A 186 -23.53 6.86 4.31
CA ALA A 186 -23.01 6.47 3.01
C ALA A 186 -21.51 6.17 3.12
N LEU A 187 -21.09 4.99 2.67
CA LEU A 187 -19.68 4.64 2.53
C LEU A 187 -19.21 5.03 1.14
N THR A 188 -18.12 5.79 1.06
CA THR A 188 -17.50 6.15 -0.22
C THR A 188 -16.19 5.38 -0.40
N LEU A 189 -16.15 4.54 -1.43
CA LEU A 189 -15.00 3.75 -1.83
C LEU A 189 -14.26 4.50 -2.93
N ASN A 190 -13.00 4.89 -2.71
CA ASN A 190 -12.19 5.55 -3.72
C ASN A 190 -11.21 4.54 -4.35
N ILE A 191 -11.42 4.26 -5.62
CA ILE A 191 -10.46 3.57 -6.48
C ILE A 191 -9.56 4.66 -7.05
N GLY A 192 -8.32 4.73 -6.61
CA GLY A 192 -7.40 5.74 -7.11
C GLY A 192 -7.00 5.46 -8.57
N ALA A 193 -6.41 6.48 -9.19
CA ALA A 193 -6.01 6.40 -10.58
C ALA A 193 -4.95 5.30 -10.80
N ILE A 194 -5.13 4.50 -11.86
CA ILE A 194 -4.17 3.49 -12.25
C ILE A 194 -3.08 4.18 -13.07
N LYS A 195 -1.89 4.30 -12.47
CA LYS A 195 -0.73 4.86 -13.16
C LYS A 195 0.00 3.74 -13.88
N MET A 196 -0.29 3.62 -15.17
CA MET A 196 0.49 2.78 -16.06
C MET A 196 1.72 3.58 -16.52
N SER A 197 2.89 3.23 -15.98
CA SER A 197 4.12 3.68 -16.62
C SER A 197 4.33 2.82 -17.85
N THR A 198 3.79 3.24 -18.99
CA THR A 198 4.24 2.73 -20.28
C THR A 198 5.67 3.20 -20.44
N GLY A 199 6.62 2.41 -19.95
CA GLY A 199 8.03 2.78 -19.90
C GLY A 199 8.46 3.37 -21.23
N GLY A 200 8.68 4.68 -21.25
CA GLY A 200 9.42 5.32 -22.31
C GLY A 200 10.85 4.79 -22.26
N GLY A 201 11.11 3.71 -22.99
CA GLY A 201 12.45 3.31 -23.46
C GLY A 201 13.39 2.61 -22.48
N GLY A 202 12.92 2.03 -21.37
CA GLY A 202 13.80 1.30 -20.46
C GLY A 202 13.10 0.15 -19.74
N GLY A 203 13.07 -1.04 -20.34
CA GLY A 203 12.74 -2.26 -19.60
C GLY A 203 13.62 -2.43 -18.36
N ALA A 204 13.05 -2.92 -17.25
CA ALA A 204 13.77 -3.12 -16.00
C ALA A 204 14.95 -4.07 -16.22
N TYR A 205 16.18 -3.61 -15.93
CA TYR A 205 17.38 -4.44 -16.12
C TYR A 205 17.35 -5.72 -15.26
N GLU A 206 16.52 -5.74 -14.22
CA GLU A 206 16.26 -6.85 -13.30
C GLU A 206 15.86 -8.17 -13.99
N THR A 207 15.19 -8.10 -15.14
CA THR A 207 14.68 -9.29 -15.83
C THR A 207 15.66 -9.90 -16.83
N ILE A 208 16.74 -9.19 -17.18
CA ILE A 208 17.73 -9.63 -18.18
C ILE A 208 18.41 -10.93 -17.76
N ILE A 209 18.71 -11.07 -16.47
CA ILE A 209 19.32 -12.26 -15.89
C ILE A 209 18.34 -12.85 -14.89
N PRO A 210 17.69 -13.99 -15.20
CA PRO A 210 16.74 -14.58 -14.28
C PRO A 210 17.45 -15.06 -13.01
N ARG A 211 16.82 -14.81 -11.86
CA ARG A 211 17.28 -15.32 -10.57
C ARG A 211 17.31 -16.86 -10.60
N PRO A 212 18.45 -17.50 -10.29
CA PRO A 212 18.49 -18.95 -10.14
C PRO A 212 17.55 -19.42 -9.02
N SER A 213 16.76 -20.46 -9.28
CA SER A 213 15.86 -21.08 -8.30
C SER A 213 16.37 -22.46 -7.88
N SER A 214 15.92 -22.94 -6.72
CA SER A 214 16.17 -24.31 -6.23
C SER A 214 17.65 -24.71 -6.07
N LEU A 215 18.52 -23.76 -5.70
CA LEU A 215 19.93 -24.03 -5.45
C LEU A 215 20.17 -24.50 -4.00
N PRO A 216 20.94 -25.60 -3.77
CA PRO A 216 21.26 -26.06 -2.42
C PRO A 216 22.11 -25.03 -1.66
N LEU A 217 22.04 -25.01 -0.32
CA LEU A 217 22.90 -24.15 0.49
C LEU A 217 24.35 -24.67 0.50
N CYS A 218 25.31 -23.79 0.29
CA CYS A 218 26.74 -24.11 0.27
C CYS A 218 27.51 -23.59 1.48
N ASN A 219 28.67 -24.21 1.73
CA ASN A 219 29.71 -23.65 2.58
C ASN A 219 30.60 -22.72 1.75
N ILE A 220 31.05 -21.61 2.34
CA ILE A 220 31.93 -20.62 1.71
C ILE A 220 33.25 -21.20 1.17
N GLN A 221 33.74 -22.31 1.75
CA GLN A 221 34.97 -22.98 1.34
C GLN A 221 34.89 -23.58 -0.08
N THR A 222 33.67 -23.84 -0.58
CA THR A 222 33.42 -24.41 -1.91
C THR A 222 32.93 -23.35 -2.91
N PHE A 223 33.23 -22.08 -2.67
CA PHE A 223 32.79 -21.00 -3.55
C PHE A 223 33.36 -21.17 -4.97
N GLY A 224 32.46 -21.25 -5.96
CA GLY A 224 32.83 -21.34 -7.38
C GLY A 224 32.84 -22.73 -7.99
N SER A 225 32.85 -23.81 -7.19
CA SER A 225 33.00 -25.18 -7.71
C SER A 225 31.70 -25.88 -8.09
N THR A 226 30.57 -25.48 -7.49
CA THR A 226 29.26 -26.11 -7.69
C THR A 226 28.15 -25.07 -7.69
N SER A 227 27.03 -25.38 -8.35
CA SER A 227 25.84 -24.53 -8.33
C SER A 227 25.20 -24.56 -6.93
N CYS A 228 25.09 -23.41 -6.27
CA CYS A 228 24.54 -23.33 -4.93
C CYS A 228 24.20 -21.91 -4.48
N SER A 229 23.49 -21.81 -3.36
CA SER A 229 23.10 -20.57 -2.71
C SER A 229 23.87 -20.32 -1.41
N TYR A 230 24.08 -19.05 -1.10
CA TYR A 230 24.66 -18.54 0.14
C TYR A 230 23.68 -17.53 0.74
N LYS A 231 23.46 -17.57 2.06
CA LYS A 231 22.58 -16.63 2.77
C LYS A 231 23.41 -15.59 3.51
N GLY A 232 22.94 -14.34 3.49
CA GLY A 232 23.62 -13.23 4.14
C GLY A 232 24.85 -12.76 3.36
N ASP A 233 25.64 -11.88 3.99
CA ASP A 233 26.83 -11.30 3.37
C ASP A 233 27.99 -12.29 3.42
N VAL A 234 28.74 -12.39 2.31
CA VAL A 234 29.76 -13.42 2.08
C VAL A 234 31.11 -12.79 1.76
N GLN A 235 32.16 -13.19 2.48
CA GLN A 235 33.54 -12.78 2.23
C GLN A 235 34.37 -13.93 1.64
N ILE A 236 34.79 -13.82 0.39
CA ILE A 236 35.59 -14.83 -0.30
C ILE A 236 37.06 -14.44 -0.30
N ASN A 237 37.84 -15.12 0.54
CA ASN A 237 39.28 -14.89 0.67
C ASN A 237 40.13 -15.85 -0.19
N HIS A 238 39.57 -16.92 -0.75
CA HIS A 238 40.31 -17.88 -1.57
C HIS A 238 39.47 -18.36 -2.77
N PRO A 239 39.13 -17.49 -3.73
CA PRO A 239 38.32 -17.90 -4.88
C PRO A 239 39.13 -18.77 -5.85
N LEU A 240 38.65 -19.99 -6.12
CA LEU A 240 39.28 -20.90 -7.10
C LEU A 240 38.92 -20.56 -8.55
N GLY A 241 37.86 -19.77 -8.76
CA GLY A 241 37.20 -19.55 -10.05
C GLY A 241 35.75 -20.03 -10.02
N ILE A 242 34.89 -19.44 -10.85
CA ILE A 242 33.49 -19.87 -11.00
C ILE A 242 33.36 -20.50 -12.38
N LYS A 243 33.11 -21.81 -12.47
CA LYS A 243 33.05 -22.52 -13.75
C LYS A 243 31.82 -23.41 -13.85
N SER A 244 31.00 -23.22 -14.88
CA SER A 244 29.80 -24.03 -15.14
C SER A 244 28.88 -24.16 -13.92
N ALA A 245 28.77 -23.08 -13.14
CA ALA A 245 28.01 -23.04 -11.89
C ALA A 245 26.99 -21.89 -11.91
N ALA A 246 25.86 -22.11 -11.25
CA ALA A 246 24.90 -21.08 -10.88
C ALA A 246 25.05 -20.76 -9.39
N ILE A 247 25.53 -19.57 -9.08
CA ILE A 247 25.76 -19.10 -7.71
C ILE A 247 24.73 -18.03 -7.38
N LEU A 248 24.01 -18.21 -6.28
CA LEU A 248 23.14 -17.20 -5.69
C LEU A 248 23.71 -16.76 -4.35
N VAL A 249 24.00 -15.47 -4.19
CA VAL A 249 24.31 -14.86 -2.90
C VAL A 249 23.11 -14.01 -2.50
N ASP A 250 22.35 -14.48 -1.53
CA ASP A 250 21.21 -13.78 -0.94
C ASP A 250 21.71 -12.80 0.15
N GLY A 251 22.50 -11.83 -0.30
CA GLY A 251 23.21 -10.82 0.48
C GLY A 251 24.27 -10.14 -0.38
N SER A 252 25.28 -9.55 0.27
CA SER A 252 26.42 -8.91 -0.39
C SER A 252 27.57 -9.90 -0.60
N ILE A 253 28.43 -9.67 -1.60
CA ILE A 253 29.67 -10.42 -1.76
C ILE A 253 30.89 -9.49 -1.76
N ALA A 254 31.93 -9.87 -1.03
CA ALA A 254 33.23 -9.23 -1.07
C ALA A 254 34.32 -10.27 -1.39
N VAL A 255 35.06 -10.07 -2.47
CA VAL A 255 36.13 -10.96 -2.93
C VAL A 255 37.47 -10.25 -2.82
N SER A 256 38.26 -10.63 -1.82
CA SER A 256 39.49 -9.93 -1.45
C SER A 256 40.73 -10.42 -2.21
N LYS A 257 40.71 -11.64 -2.76
CA LYS A 257 41.80 -12.25 -3.54
C LYS A 257 41.45 -12.47 -5.02
N PRO A 258 42.44 -12.60 -5.92
CA PRO A 258 42.19 -12.72 -7.35
C PRO A 258 41.40 -13.98 -7.73
N ILE A 259 40.40 -13.84 -8.59
CA ILE A 259 39.68 -14.98 -9.19
C ILE A 259 40.50 -15.46 -10.40
N ASN A 260 41.59 -16.20 -10.13
CA ASN A 260 42.62 -16.53 -11.13
C ASN A 260 42.11 -17.37 -12.31
N LYS A 261 41.05 -18.16 -12.14
CA LYS A 261 40.43 -18.92 -13.24
C LYS A 261 39.23 -18.21 -13.88
N GLY A 262 38.95 -16.97 -13.48
CA GLY A 262 37.85 -16.16 -13.99
C GLY A 262 36.45 -16.68 -13.62
N ILE A 263 35.45 -16.14 -14.31
CA ILE A 263 34.05 -16.55 -14.25
C ILE A 263 33.69 -17.06 -15.66
N VAL A 264 33.47 -18.37 -15.81
CA VAL A 264 33.37 -19.03 -17.12
C VAL A 264 32.13 -19.90 -17.20
N ASN A 265 31.30 -19.69 -18.23
CA ASN A 265 30.06 -20.44 -18.47
C ASN A 265 29.16 -20.50 -17.22
N SER A 266 29.06 -19.40 -16.46
CA SER A 266 28.46 -19.40 -15.13
C SER A 266 27.43 -18.29 -14.96
N THR A 267 26.55 -18.45 -13.98
CA THR A 267 25.67 -17.40 -13.50
C THR A 267 26.08 -17.03 -12.08
N LEU A 268 26.39 -15.76 -11.85
CA LEU A 268 26.60 -15.20 -10.51
C LEU A 268 25.48 -14.19 -10.23
N TYR A 269 24.66 -14.45 -9.24
CA TYR A 269 23.52 -13.61 -8.88
C TYR A 269 23.67 -13.16 -7.43
N VAL A 270 23.85 -11.86 -7.20
CA VAL A 270 24.05 -11.24 -5.89
C VAL A 270 22.88 -10.30 -5.62
N THR A 271 22.15 -10.48 -4.52
CA THR A 271 20.94 -9.67 -4.27
C THR A 271 21.23 -8.28 -3.71
N LYS A 272 22.42 -8.06 -3.13
CA LYS A 272 22.88 -6.74 -2.66
C LYS A 272 24.17 -6.31 -3.38
N ASN A 273 25.12 -5.72 -2.64
CA ASN A 273 26.38 -5.18 -3.15
C ASN A 273 27.38 -6.25 -3.56
N ALA A 274 28.20 -5.98 -4.57
CA ALA A 274 29.31 -6.85 -4.97
C ALA A 274 30.62 -6.07 -5.10
N ALA A 275 31.61 -6.42 -4.28
CA ALA A 275 32.93 -5.83 -4.33
C ALA A 275 34.01 -6.85 -4.69
N PHE A 276 34.64 -6.66 -5.86
CA PHE A 276 35.78 -7.46 -6.32
C PHE A 276 37.07 -6.65 -6.19
N TYR A 277 37.64 -6.65 -4.98
CA TYR A 277 38.84 -5.87 -4.61
C TYR A 277 40.15 -6.39 -5.23
N SER A 278 40.08 -7.51 -5.94
CA SER A 278 41.20 -8.13 -6.63
C SER A 278 40.83 -8.47 -8.08
N PRO A 279 41.82 -8.63 -8.98
CA PRO A 279 41.56 -8.94 -10.38
C PRO A 279 40.70 -10.19 -10.60
N ILE A 280 39.78 -10.12 -11.54
CA ILE A 280 39.07 -11.26 -12.11
C ILE A 280 39.77 -11.60 -13.42
N ASN A 281 40.23 -12.85 -13.56
CA ASN A 281 40.92 -13.30 -14.76
C ASN A 281 39.94 -13.66 -15.88
N GLY A 282 39.12 -12.68 -16.27
CA GLY A 282 38.14 -12.79 -17.35
C GLY A 282 36.73 -13.20 -16.91
N ILE A 283 35.76 -12.73 -17.68
CA ILE A 283 34.35 -13.12 -17.58
C ILE A 283 33.93 -13.62 -18.97
N VAL A 284 33.67 -14.93 -19.10
CA VAL A 284 33.50 -15.60 -20.40
C VAL A 284 32.20 -16.39 -20.42
N LYS A 285 31.35 -16.16 -21.43
CA LYS A 285 30.05 -16.84 -21.59
C LYS A 285 29.22 -16.87 -20.31
N SER A 286 29.26 -15.80 -19.53
CA SER A 286 28.70 -15.77 -18.17
C SER A 286 27.67 -14.66 -17.99
N LYS A 287 26.82 -14.85 -16.99
CA LYS A 287 25.78 -13.89 -16.59
C LYS A 287 26.07 -13.44 -15.16
N ILE A 288 26.19 -12.14 -14.93
CA ILE A 288 26.42 -11.58 -13.60
C ILE A 288 25.32 -10.57 -13.28
N PHE A 289 24.58 -10.80 -12.21
CA PHE A 289 23.56 -9.88 -11.70
C PHE A 289 23.94 -9.39 -10.30
N ILE A 290 23.84 -8.09 -10.06
CA ILE A 290 24.13 -7.44 -8.78
C ILE A 290 22.96 -6.49 -8.47
N GLY A 291 22.28 -6.75 -7.34
CA GLY A 291 21.04 -6.07 -6.96
C GLY A 291 21.20 -4.68 -6.36
N GLU A 292 22.42 -4.31 -5.94
CA GLU A 292 22.76 -2.95 -5.49
C GLU A 292 24.05 -2.48 -6.21
N ASP A 293 25.02 -1.94 -5.49
CA ASP A 293 26.24 -1.36 -6.07
C ASP A 293 27.29 -2.42 -6.41
N ALA A 294 28.11 -2.13 -7.41
CA ALA A 294 29.16 -3.00 -7.90
C ALA A 294 30.51 -2.30 -7.98
N GLN A 295 31.56 -2.98 -7.54
CA GLN A 295 32.94 -2.54 -7.70
C GLN A 295 33.77 -3.65 -8.35
N PHE A 296 34.33 -3.35 -9.52
CA PHE A 296 35.20 -4.25 -10.28
C PHE A 296 36.61 -3.65 -10.38
N LYS A 297 37.59 -4.22 -9.69
CA LYS A 297 38.96 -3.70 -9.72
C LYS A 297 39.67 -3.84 -11.06
N ASN A 298 39.85 -5.07 -11.55
CA ASN A 298 40.61 -5.31 -12.78
C ASN A 298 40.04 -6.55 -13.49
N LEU A 299 39.85 -6.45 -14.81
CA LEU A 299 39.35 -7.54 -15.66
C LEU A 299 40.46 -7.91 -16.64
N ASN A 300 41.45 -8.65 -16.14
CA ASN A 300 42.74 -8.91 -16.81
C ASN A 300 42.60 -9.49 -18.22
N LEU A 301 41.69 -10.45 -18.41
CA LEU A 301 41.45 -11.03 -19.72
C LEU A 301 40.32 -10.34 -20.47
N GLY A 302 39.48 -9.56 -19.79
CA GLY A 302 38.32 -8.90 -20.38
C GLY A 302 37.00 -9.64 -20.18
N ILE A 303 35.99 -9.25 -20.94
CA ILE A 303 34.61 -9.75 -20.89
C ILE A 303 34.24 -10.25 -22.29
N PHE A 304 33.84 -11.52 -22.40
CA PHE A 304 33.55 -12.16 -23.69
C PHE A 304 32.22 -12.89 -23.65
N ASN A 305 31.34 -12.65 -24.62
CA ASN A 305 30.04 -13.32 -24.73
C ASN A 305 29.24 -13.32 -23.42
N SER A 306 29.34 -12.24 -22.65
CA SER A 306 28.82 -12.20 -21.28
C SER A 306 27.86 -11.03 -21.08
N THR A 307 26.98 -11.18 -20.10
CA THR A 307 26.04 -10.14 -19.70
C THR A 307 26.25 -9.80 -18.24
N ILE A 308 26.41 -8.52 -17.93
CA ILE A 308 26.50 -8.01 -16.56
C ILE A 308 25.37 -7.01 -16.34
N VAL A 309 24.66 -7.15 -15.23
CA VAL A 309 23.59 -6.25 -14.80
C VAL A 309 23.91 -5.77 -13.39
N VAL A 310 23.89 -4.45 -13.20
CA VAL A 310 24.06 -3.79 -11.90
C VAL A 310 22.87 -2.86 -11.70
N MET A 311 22.16 -3.04 -10.60
CA MET A 311 20.95 -2.27 -10.30
C MET A 311 21.24 -0.93 -9.59
N GLY A 312 22.36 -0.83 -8.88
CA GLY A 312 22.89 0.41 -8.32
C GLY A 312 23.98 1.05 -9.18
N ASP A 313 24.93 1.68 -8.50
CA ASP A 313 26.11 2.31 -9.11
C ASP A 313 27.20 1.27 -9.41
N ALA A 314 27.98 1.51 -10.46
CA ALA A 314 29.06 0.62 -10.87
C ALA A 314 30.39 1.35 -11.03
N ALA A 315 31.39 0.95 -10.24
CA ALA A 315 32.76 1.40 -10.38
C ALA A 315 33.62 0.32 -11.06
N PHE A 316 34.21 0.65 -12.20
CA PHE A 316 35.15 -0.20 -12.91
C PHE A 316 36.57 0.37 -12.81
N ASN A 317 37.56 -0.51 -12.73
CA ASN A 317 38.98 -0.19 -12.86
C ASN A 317 39.61 0.62 -11.71
N GLU A 318 39.19 0.41 -10.46
CA GLU A 318 39.84 1.06 -9.32
C GLU A 318 41.29 0.55 -9.13
N GLY A 319 42.24 1.17 -9.84
CA GLY A 319 43.63 0.74 -9.94
C GLY A 319 43.89 -0.38 -10.98
N GLY A 320 43.02 -0.55 -11.99
CA GLY A 320 43.12 -1.61 -13.01
C GLY A 320 42.78 -1.17 -14.44
N TYR A 321 42.49 -2.14 -15.33
CA TYR A 321 42.01 -1.91 -16.69
C TYR A 321 41.00 -3.00 -17.10
N ILE A 322 40.13 -2.71 -18.08
CA ILE A 322 39.34 -3.76 -18.75
C ILE A 322 40.09 -4.11 -20.03
N ASN A 323 40.72 -5.27 -20.08
CA ASN A 323 41.60 -5.59 -21.20
C ASN A 323 40.84 -5.68 -22.53
N SER A 324 39.66 -6.26 -22.55
CA SER A 324 38.83 -6.36 -23.76
C SER A 324 37.38 -6.53 -23.38
N MET A 325 36.47 -6.11 -24.25
CA MET A 325 35.05 -6.41 -24.15
C MET A 325 34.56 -6.79 -25.55
N ILE A 326 34.11 -8.03 -25.73
CA ILE A 326 33.72 -8.59 -27.05
C ILE A 326 32.40 -9.34 -26.91
N ASP A 327 31.45 -9.13 -27.82
CA ASP A 327 30.13 -9.80 -27.81
C ASP A 327 29.42 -9.75 -26.45
N SER A 328 29.64 -8.67 -25.70
CA SER A 328 29.18 -8.57 -24.32
C SER A 328 28.30 -7.35 -24.10
N ALA A 329 27.44 -7.44 -23.10
CA ALA A 329 26.56 -6.36 -22.70
C ALA A 329 26.69 -6.07 -21.21
N ILE A 330 26.80 -4.78 -20.85
CA ILE A 330 26.73 -4.33 -19.46
C ILE A 330 25.54 -3.38 -19.34
N TYR A 331 24.70 -3.59 -18.33
CA TYR A 331 23.54 -2.76 -18.01
C TYR A 331 23.67 -2.25 -16.59
N ILE A 332 23.63 -0.93 -16.39
CA ILE A 332 23.83 -0.25 -15.12
C ILE A 332 22.66 0.71 -14.91
N ASN A 333 21.88 0.48 -13.86
CA ASN A 333 20.71 1.29 -13.57
C ASN A 333 21.04 2.58 -12.80
N GLY A 334 22.15 2.61 -12.05
CA GLY A 334 22.72 3.81 -11.45
C GLY A 334 23.76 4.52 -12.33
N ASN A 335 24.76 5.13 -11.68
CA ASN A 335 25.91 5.78 -12.30
C ASN A 335 27.01 4.77 -12.63
N ALA A 336 27.86 5.12 -13.60
CA ALA A 336 29.03 4.32 -13.94
C ALA A 336 30.30 5.16 -13.93
N ASP A 337 31.32 4.73 -13.18
CA ASP A 337 32.66 5.33 -13.21
C ASP A 337 33.69 4.34 -13.77
N PHE A 338 34.35 4.73 -14.86
CA PHE A 338 35.43 3.95 -15.50
C PHE A 338 36.84 4.36 -15.03
N ASN A 339 36.93 5.22 -14.01
CA ASN A 339 38.13 5.67 -13.29
C ASN A 339 39.24 6.28 -14.17
N LYS A 340 38.89 6.86 -15.33
CA LYS A 340 39.82 7.43 -16.32
C LYS A 340 40.85 6.41 -16.85
N LYS A 341 40.54 5.11 -16.75
CA LYS A 341 41.43 4.02 -17.17
C LYS A 341 40.98 3.40 -18.50
N TYR A 342 41.93 2.77 -19.18
CA TYR A 342 41.74 2.26 -20.53
C TYR A 342 40.85 1.01 -20.56
N ILE A 343 39.97 0.97 -21.55
CA ILE A 343 39.40 -0.26 -22.06
C ILE A 343 40.10 -0.54 -23.38
N ASN A 344 40.99 -1.55 -23.42
CA ASN A 344 41.96 -1.65 -24.51
C ASN A 344 41.30 -2.05 -25.85
N LEU A 345 40.16 -2.76 -25.82
CA LEU A 345 39.45 -3.20 -27.02
C LEU A 345 37.93 -3.30 -26.78
N PHE A 346 37.12 -2.77 -27.70
CA PHE A 346 35.67 -2.98 -27.77
C PHE A 346 35.31 -3.70 -29.07
N GLY A 347 34.66 -4.84 -28.97
CA GLY A 347 34.11 -5.58 -30.11
C GLY A 347 32.91 -4.86 -30.72
N MET A 348 32.63 -5.14 -32.00
CA MET A 348 31.56 -4.46 -32.75
C MET A 348 30.16 -4.68 -32.17
N SER A 349 29.90 -5.80 -31.55
CA SER A 349 28.62 -6.20 -30.93
C SER A 349 28.50 -5.77 -29.46
N THR A 350 29.57 -5.19 -28.90
CA THR A 350 29.63 -4.85 -27.48
C THR A 350 28.82 -3.60 -27.17
N LYS A 351 28.11 -3.59 -26.05
CA LYS A 351 27.42 -2.39 -25.55
C LYS A 351 27.46 -2.26 -24.04
N VAL A 352 27.46 -1.01 -23.59
CA VAL A 352 27.31 -0.64 -22.18
C VAL A 352 26.18 0.37 -22.10
N CYS A 353 25.19 0.08 -21.27
CA CYS A 353 23.97 0.85 -21.10
C CYS A 353 23.90 1.37 -19.68
N VAL A 354 23.98 2.68 -19.49
CA VAL A 354 24.00 3.31 -18.17
C VAL A 354 22.83 4.29 -18.10
N ARG A 355 21.90 4.09 -17.16
CA ARG A 355 20.76 5.01 -16.99
C ARG A 355 21.16 6.30 -16.29
N GLY A 356 22.09 6.24 -15.34
CA GLY A 356 22.65 7.40 -14.66
C GLY A 356 23.76 8.10 -15.44
N THR A 357 24.58 8.84 -14.70
CA THR A 357 25.74 9.55 -15.24
C THR A 357 26.88 8.59 -15.55
N VAL A 358 27.72 8.95 -16.51
CA VAL A 358 28.93 8.20 -16.85
C VAL A 358 30.14 9.11 -16.67
N SER A 359 31.10 8.66 -15.86
CA SER A 359 32.35 9.37 -15.58
C SER A 359 33.57 8.49 -15.90
N GLY A 360 34.76 9.10 -15.88
CA GLY A 360 36.00 8.35 -16.02
C GLY A 360 36.26 7.72 -17.39
N LEU A 361 35.62 8.20 -18.47
CA LEU A 361 35.88 7.69 -19.82
C LEU A 361 37.27 8.13 -20.34
N PRO A 362 38.07 7.23 -20.95
CA PRO A 362 39.36 7.60 -21.53
C PRO A 362 39.18 8.41 -22.84
N TRP A 363 39.94 9.49 -22.98
CA TRP A 363 39.67 10.64 -23.86
C TRP A 363 39.72 10.42 -25.39
N LYS A 364 39.78 9.20 -25.93
CA LYS A 364 40.14 9.02 -27.36
C LYS A 364 39.45 7.90 -28.15
N ARG A 365 38.34 7.30 -27.70
CA ARG A 365 37.65 6.28 -28.51
C ARG A 365 36.14 6.35 -28.44
N TYR A 366 35.51 6.06 -29.57
CA TYR A 366 34.08 5.82 -29.72
C TYR A 366 33.70 4.50 -29.04
N TYR A 367 33.62 4.51 -27.71
CA TYR A 367 33.09 3.38 -26.98
C TYR A 367 31.58 3.29 -27.20
N LYS A 368 31.05 2.08 -27.37
CA LYS A 368 29.61 1.80 -27.41
C LYS A 368 29.01 1.86 -26.00
N ILE A 369 29.23 3.00 -25.35
CA ILE A 369 28.71 3.35 -24.04
C ILE A 369 27.60 4.34 -24.29
N TYR A 370 26.42 3.99 -23.80
CA TYR A 370 25.22 4.75 -24.00
C TYR A 370 24.64 5.19 -22.66
N SER A 371 24.27 6.45 -22.56
CA SER A 371 23.62 7.01 -21.38
C SER A 371 22.78 8.22 -21.80
N PRO A 372 21.65 8.47 -21.13
CA PRO A 372 20.92 9.74 -21.21
C PRO A 372 21.82 10.98 -21.18
N THR A 373 22.85 10.98 -20.32
CA THR A 373 23.73 12.13 -20.10
C THR A 373 24.84 12.27 -21.13
N ILE A 374 25.06 11.26 -21.97
CA ILE A 374 26.06 11.29 -23.06
C ILE A 374 25.37 11.37 -24.43
N ASN A 375 24.38 10.52 -24.69
CA ASN A 375 23.80 10.28 -26.00
C ASN A 375 22.39 9.68 -25.96
N GLN A 376 21.43 10.37 -25.33
CA GLN A 376 20.03 9.93 -25.13
C GLN A 376 19.40 9.16 -26.31
N ALA A 377 19.50 9.67 -27.55
CA ALA A 377 18.89 9.01 -28.71
C ALA A 377 19.48 7.61 -28.96
N LYS A 378 20.81 7.46 -28.87
CA LYS A 378 21.48 6.17 -29.03
C LYS A 378 21.25 5.25 -27.84
N PHE A 379 21.10 5.81 -26.64
CA PHE A 379 20.67 5.05 -25.47
C PHE A 379 19.29 4.43 -25.70
N ASN A 380 18.30 5.22 -26.13
CA ASN A 380 16.96 4.71 -26.42
C ASN A 380 16.96 3.65 -27.53
N GLU A 381 17.82 3.78 -28.54
CA GLU A 381 17.94 2.80 -29.63
C GLU A 381 18.63 1.50 -29.19
N ASN A 382 19.75 1.59 -28.46
CA ASN A 382 20.65 0.45 -28.23
C ASN A 382 20.44 -0.21 -26.86
N CYS A 383 19.88 0.52 -25.91
CA CYS A 383 19.72 0.13 -24.51
C CYS A 383 18.28 -0.10 -24.08
N ASN A 384 17.34 -0.01 -25.02
CA ASN A 384 16.00 -0.51 -24.82
C ASN A 384 16.05 -2.05 -24.83
N VAL A 385 16.21 -2.62 -23.64
CA VAL A 385 15.93 -4.03 -23.41
C VAL A 385 14.42 -4.12 -23.44
N GLY A 386 13.88 -4.74 -24.49
CA GLY A 386 12.46 -5.08 -24.57
C GLY A 386 12.12 -5.96 -23.38
N GLY A 387 11.68 -5.32 -22.29
CA GLY A 387 11.16 -6.00 -21.12
C GLY A 387 9.67 -6.19 -21.34
N ASP A 388 9.21 -7.42 -21.11
CA ASP A 388 7.81 -7.65 -20.75
C ASP A 388 7.49 -6.73 -19.55
N LEU A 389 6.33 -6.07 -19.53
CA LEU A 389 5.84 -5.44 -18.30
C LEU A 389 5.80 -6.51 -17.22
N SER A 390 6.56 -6.31 -16.14
CA SER A 390 6.42 -7.15 -14.96
C SER A 390 5.10 -6.78 -14.28
N PRO A 391 4.35 -7.72 -13.69
CA PRO A 391 3.12 -7.43 -12.92
C PRO A 391 3.28 -6.37 -11.81
N GLY A 392 4.52 -6.02 -11.43
CA GLY A 392 4.86 -4.97 -10.47
C GLY A 392 4.96 -3.55 -11.05
N ASP A 393 5.00 -3.37 -12.36
CA ASP A 393 5.26 -2.06 -13.01
C ASP A 393 4.00 -1.17 -13.10
N ALA A 394 2.82 -1.74 -12.88
CA ALA A 394 1.60 -0.98 -12.68
C ALA A 394 1.48 -0.59 -11.20
N VAL A 395 1.64 0.71 -10.92
CA VAL A 395 1.40 1.27 -9.58
C VAL A 395 -0.06 1.63 -9.49
N PHE A 396 -0.74 0.99 -8.54
CA PHE A 396 -2.14 1.25 -8.24
C PHE A 396 -2.22 1.94 -6.89
N ASP A 397 -2.79 3.14 -6.85
CA ASP A 397 -3.09 3.88 -5.62
C ASP A 397 -4.57 3.69 -5.29
N TRP A 398 -4.92 3.37 -4.04
CA TRP A 398 -6.31 3.09 -3.64
C TRP A 398 -6.49 3.57 -2.21
N SER A 399 -7.63 4.16 -1.90
CA SER A 399 -7.94 4.59 -0.55
C SER A 399 -9.39 4.32 -0.19
N PHE A 400 -9.60 3.87 1.04
CA PHE A 400 -10.92 3.77 1.62
C PHE A 400 -11.16 5.02 2.47
N ASP A 401 -12.27 5.72 2.24
CA ASP A 401 -12.62 6.91 3.02
C ASP A 401 -13.97 6.71 3.72
N SER A 402 -13.93 6.49 5.03
CA SER A 402 -15.12 6.42 5.90
C SER A 402 -15.46 7.75 6.58
N SER A 403 -14.84 8.86 6.18
CA SER A 403 -15.04 10.15 6.87
C SER A 403 -16.40 10.80 6.57
N ALA A 404 -17.09 10.38 5.52
CA ALA A 404 -18.40 10.91 5.13
C ALA A 404 -19.54 10.26 5.94
N ILE A 405 -19.69 10.64 7.21
CA ILE A 405 -20.85 10.25 8.04
C ILE A 405 -21.84 11.43 8.07
N ASP A 406 -22.99 11.28 7.40
CA ASP A 406 -24.12 12.19 7.56
C ASP A 406 -25.01 11.66 8.70
N TYR A 407 -25.37 12.52 9.66
CA TYR A 407 -26.22 12.15 10.79
C TYR A 407 -27.62 12.68 10.54
N GLN A 408 -28.54 11.82 10.10
CA GLN A 408 -29.95 12.19 9.99
C GLN A 408 -30.69 11.89 11.30
N TYR A 409 -31.01 12.95 12.04
CA TYR A 409 -31.93 12.89 13.18
C TYR A 409 -33.36 13.01 12.65
N ASN A 410 -34.10 11.89 12.67
CA ASN A 410 -35.55 11.91 12.44
C ASN A 410 -36.32 12.34 13.69
#